data_AF-E6SHJ5-F1
#
_entry.id   AF-E6SHJ5-F1
#
_cell.length_a   1.000
_cell.length_b   1.000
_cell.length_c   1.000
_cell.angle_alpha   90.00
_cell.angle_beta   90.00
_cell.angle_gamma   90.00
#
_symmetry.space_group_name_H-M   'P 1'
#
loop_
_entity.id
_entity.type
_entity.pdbx_description
1 polymer ?
#
loop_
_entity_poly.entity_id
_entity_poly.type
_entity_poly.pdbx_seq_one_letter_code
_entity_poly.pdbx_strand_id
1 'polypeptide(L)'
;MPEFSEVFRQQLTVLADKVRTMENLGMSNEGIAGVVTEVGDWLAREAEPRSAEQRLLKEMWQHASNQEQAQIATALIKLADRTVGRGVAK
;
A
#
# COMPACT_ATOMS: atom_id res chain seq x y z
N MET A 1 13.50 -8.28 12.70
CA MET A 1 12.04 -8.19 12.45
C MET A 1 11.60 -9.56 11.98
N PRO A 2 10.47 -10.14 12.43
CA PRO A 2 9.91 -11.26 11.67
C PRO A 2 9.73 -10.74 10.25
N GLU A 3 10.35 -11.41 9.29
CA GLU A 3 10.29 -10.98 7.90
C GLU A 3 8.82 -11.08 7.46
N PHE A 4 8.28 -9.99 6.93
CA PHE A 4 7.01 -10.06 6.22
C PHE A 4 7.06 -11.20 5.22
N SER A 5 5.93 -11.87 5.03
CA SER A 5 5.82 -12.92 4.02
C SER A 5 6.33 -12.41 2.66
N GLU A 6 6.96 -13.30 1.87
CA GLU A 6 7.48 -12.96 0.54
C GLU A 6 6.38 -12.34 -0.35
N VAL A 7 5.16 -12.88 -0.27
CA VAL A 7 4.00 -12.37 -1.03
C VAL A 7 3.67 -10.93 -0.63
N PHE A 8 3.66 -10.61 0.66
CA PHE A 8 3.41 -9.25 1.12
C PHE A 8 4.54 -8.29 0.72
N ARG A 9 5.80 -8.73 0.77
CA ARG A 9 6.95 -7.94 0.31
C ARG A 9 6.87 -7.61 -1.18
N GLN A 10 6.50 -8.58 -2.02
CA GLN A 10 6.31 -8.33 -3.45
C GLN A 10 5.22 -7.29 -3.72
N GLN A 11 4.14 -7.31 -2.96
CA GLN A 11 3.05 -6.33 -3.08
C GLN A 11 3.48 -4.93 -2.64
N LEU A 12 4.25 -4.82 -1.55
CA LEU A 12 4.85 -3.55 -1.14
C LEU A 12 5.78 -2.99 -2.24
N THR A 13 6.58 -3.83 -2.89
CA THR A 13 7.44 -3.40 -4.02
C THR A 13 6.61 -2.84 -5.18
N VAL A 14 5.55 -3.54 -5.59
CA VAL A 14 4.65 -3.09 -6.66
C VAL A 14 3.98 -1.77 -6.30
N LEU A 15 3.52 -1.62 -5.06
CA LEU A 15 2.93 -0.38 -4.57
C LEU A 15 3.92 0.77 -4.60
N ALA A 16 5.14 0.57 -4.11
CA ALA A 16 6.20 1.59 -4.10
C ALA A 16 6.55 2.07 -5.51
N ASP A 17 6.62 1.17 -6.49
CA ASP A 17 6.94 1.54 -7.88
C ASP A 17 5.81 2.30 -8.57
N LYS A 18 4.54 1.97 -8.25
CA LYS A 18 3.37 2.74 -8.71
C LYS A 18 3.38 4.16 -8.14
N VAL A 19 3.59 4.29 -6.83
CA VAL A 19 3.68 5.60 -6.14
C VAL A 19 4.76 6.47 -6.78
N ARG A 20 5.97 5.93 -6.96
CA ARG A 20 7.08 6.65 -7.59
C ARG A 20 6.75 7.10 -9.02
N THR A 21 6.05 6.26 -9.78
CA THR A 21 5.61 6.63 -11.14
C THR A 21 4.70 7.85 -11.10
N MET A 22 3.77 7.91 -10.15
CA MET A 22 2.88 9.07 -9.98
C MET A 22 3.62 10.32 -9.48
N GLU A 23 4.56 10.17 -8.54
CA GLU A 23 5.39 11.28 -8.04
C GLU A 23 6.25 11.89 -9.15
N ASN A 24 6.89 11.05 -9.98
CA ASN A 24 7.71 11.50 -11.11
C ASN A 24 6.90 12.25 -12.18
N LEU A 25 5.59 12.04 -12.24
CA LEU A 25 4.67 12.75 -13.13
C LEU A 25 4.17 14.09 -12.53
N GLY A 26 4.64 14.48 -11.35
CA GLY A 26 4.31 15.76 -10.70
C GLY A 26 3.00 15.76 -9.90
N MET A 27 2.41 14.59 -9.62
CA MET A 27 1.12 14.45 -8.93
C MET A 27 1.31 14.50 -7.40
N SER A 28 1.46 15.70 -6.82
CA SER A 28 1.78 15.88 -5.40
C SER A 28 0.61 15.67 -4.41
N ASN A 29 -0.65 15.78 -4.85
CA ASN A 29 -1.83 15.59 -3.98
C ASN A 29 -2.90 14.64 -4.56
N GLU A 30 -3.02 14.51 -5.88
CA GLU A 30 -3.90 13.53 -6.54
C GLU A 30 -3.37 12.09 -6.43
N GLY A 31 -2.09 11.94 -6.11
CA GLY A 31 -1.44 10.64 -5.92
C GLY A 31 -2.08 9.82 -4.79
N ILE A 32 -2.56 10.44 -3.71
CA ILE A 32 -3.17 9.70 -2.58
C ILE A 32 -4.47 9.03 -3.02
N ALA A 33 -5.33 9.73 -3.78
CA ALA A 33 -6.58 9.15 -4.27
C ALA A 33 -6.33 7.98 -5.24
N GLY A 34 -5.32 8.13 -6.12
CA GLY A 34 -4.88 7.04 -7.00
C GLY A 34 -4.35 5.84 -6.20
N VAL A 35 -3.59 6.07 -5.14
CA VAL A 35 -3.07 5.00 -4.29
C VAL A 35 -4.17 4.32 -3.49
N VAL A 36 -5.12 5.07 -2.91
CA VAL A 36 -6.28 4.50 -2.23
C VAL A 36 -7.05 3.57 -3.17
N THR A 37 -7.22 3.99 -4.42
CA THR A 37 -7.86 3.18 -5.46
C THR A 37 -7.06 1.91 -5.72
N GLU A 38 -5.75 1.99 -5.91
CA GLU A 38 -4.88 0.83 -6.16
C GLU A 38 -4.83 -0.15 -4.97
N VAL A 39 -4.79 0.35 -3.73
CA VAL A 39 -4.84 -0.48 -2.52
C VAL A 39 -6.20 -1.17 -2.40
N GLY A 40 -7.28 -0.43 -2.63
CA GLY A 40 -8.64 -0.99 -2.65
C GLY A 40 -8.81 -2.06 -3.72
N ASP A 41 -8.36 -1.80 -4.95
CA ASP A 41 -8.37 -2.73 -6.08
C ASP A 41 -7.59 -4.01 -5.75
N TRP A 42 -6.40 -3.87 -5.19
CA TRP A 42 -5.58 -5.00 -4.79
C TRP A 42 -6.28 -5.85 -3.72
N LEU A 43 -6.85 -5.24 -2.68
CA LEU A 43 -7.60 -5.93 -1.63
C LEU A 43 -8.90 -6.56 -2.15
N ALA A 44 -9.51 -5.97 -3.18
CA ALA A 44 -10.74 -6.48 -3.82
C ALA A 44 -10.48 -7.65 -4.78
N ARG A 45 -9.32 -7.68 -5.46
CA ARG A 45 -8.95 -8.73 -6.43
C ARG A 45 -8.66 -10.09 -5.79
N GLU A 46 -8.23 -10.12 -4.54
CA GLU A 46 -7.92 -11.36 -3.82
C GLU A 46 -9.15 -11.84 -3.03
N ALA A 47 -9.86 -12.85 -3.55
CA ALA A 47 -10.99 -13.46 -2.83
C ALA A 47 -10.54 -14.01 -1.45
N GLU A 48 -9.35 -14.64 -1.40
CA GLU A 48 -8.74 -15.16 -0.18
C GLU A 48 -7.34 -14.56 0.05
N PRO A 49 -7.05 -14.03 1.26
CA PRO A 49 -5.71 -13.56 1.58
C PRO A 49 -4.68 -14.71 1.57
N ARG A 50 -3.56 -14.51 0.88
CA ARG A 50 -2.45 -15.48 0.76
C ARG A 50 -1.42 -15.37 1.87
N SER A 51 -1.57 -14.39 2.76
CA SER A 51 -0.72 -14.21 3.94
C SER A 51 -1.51 -13.63 5.10
N ALA A 52 -0.95 -13.74 6.32
CA ALA A 52 -1.55 -13.17 7.51
C ALA A 52 -1.60 -11.63 7.43
N GLU A 53 -0.60 -10.99 6.82
CA GLU A 53 -0.56 -9.54 6.63
C GLU A 53 -1.66 -9.06 5.68
N GLN A 54 -1.87 -9.77 4.57
CA GLN A 54 -2.97 -9.49 3.65
C GLN A 54 -4.32 -9.65 4.32
N ARG A 55 -4.48 -10.70 5.13
CA ARG A 55 -5.73 -10.93 5.87
C ARG A 55 -6.01 -9.78 6.81
N LEU A 56 -5.03 -9.43 7.66
CA LEU A 56 -5.16 -8.31 8.58
C LEU A 56 -5.53 -7.01 7.86
N LEU A 57 -4.81 -6.69 6.79
CA LEU A 57 -5.05 -5.46 6.06
C LEU A 57 -6.42 -5.44 5.37
N LYS A 58 -6.87 -6.57 4.81
CA LYS A 58 -8.21 -6.70 4.20
C LYS A 58 -9.31 -6.47 5.24
N GLU A 59 -9.21 -7.10 6.41
CA GLU A 59 -10.17 -6.91 7.50
C GLU A 59 -10.19 -5.45 7.99
N MET A 60 -9.02 -4.83 8.17
CA MET A 60 -8.93 -3.41 8.54
C MET A 60 -9.58 -2.50 7.48
N TRP A 61 -9.33 -2.76 6.20
CA TRP A 61 -9.85 -1.96 5.10
C TRP A 61 -11.38 -2.06 4.95
N GLN A 62 -11.94 -3.26 5.13
CA GLN A 62 -13.38 -3.52 5.02
C GLN A 62 -14.19 -2.85 6.14
N HIS A 63 -13.57 -2.63 7.31
CA HIS A 63 -14.22 -1.99 8.45
C HIS A 63 -13.87 -0.50 8.61
N ALA A 64 -13.01 0.03 7.72
CA ALA A 64 -12.59 1.43 7.73
C ALA A 64 -13.57 2.32 6.95
N SER A 65 -13.83 3.51 7.48
CA SER A 65 -14.44 4.61 6.72
C SER A 65 -13.52 5.08 5.58
N ASN A 66 -14.05 5.84 4.63
CA ASN A 66 -13.25 6.41 3.53
C ASN A 66 -12.03 7.22 4.02
N GLN A 67 -12.19 7.95 5.12
CA GLN A 67 -11.10 8.70 5.73
C GLN A 67 -10.03 7.78 6.31
N GLU A 68 -10.43 6.71 6.99
CA GLU A 68 -9.50 5.73 7.56
C GLU A 68 -8.80 4.92 6.46
N GLN A 69 -9.48 4.57 5.38
CA GLN A 69 -8.87 3.93 4.20
C GLN A 69 -7.77 4.81 3.59
N ALA A 70 -7.99 6.13 3.50
CA ALA A 70 -6.96 7.07 3.05
C ALA A 70 -5.74 7.08 3.99
N GLN A 71 -5.96 6.99 5.30
CA GLN A 71 -4.87 6.90 6.28
C GLN A 71 -4.13 5.57 6.22
N ILE A 72 -4.84 4.45 6.08
CA ILE A 72 -4.26 3.11 5.88
C ILE A 72 -3.40 3.10 4.62
N ALA A 73 -3.91 3.61 3.50
CA ALA A 73 -3.16 3.70 2.24
C ALA A 73 -1.88 4.53 2.42
N THR A 74 -1.98 5.69 3.06
CA THR A 74 -0.81 6.55 3.34
C THR A 74 0.24 5.84 4.19
N ALA A 75 -0.18 5.10 5.23
CA ALA A 75 0.74 4.33 6.06
C ALA A 75 1.40 3.19 5.28
N LEU A 76 0.65 2.51 4.42
CA LEU A 76 1.15 1.41 3.59
C LEU A 76 2.20 1.88 2.58
N ILE A 77 2.06 3.08 2.00
CA ILE A 77 3.08 3.70 1.13
C ILE A 77 4.38 3.91 1.91
N LYS A 78 4.31 4.52 3.10
CA LYS A 78 5.49 4.77 3.94
C LYS A 78 6.18 3.48 4.34
N LEU A 79 5.39 2.44 4.60
CA LEU A 79 5.91 1.09 4.88
C LEU A 79 6.59 0.49 3.65
N ALA A 80 5.97 0.61 2.47
CA ALA A 80 6.50 0.12 1.21
C ALA A 80 7.84 0.78 0.86
N ASP A 81 7.93 2.11 0.96
CA ASP A 81 9.15 2.87 0.70
C ASP A 81 10.31 2.43 1.61
N ARG A 82 10.04 2.32 2.92
CA ARG A 82 11.00 1.78 3.90
C ARG A 82 11.45 0.36 3.56
N THR A 83 10.53 -0.50 3.11
CA THR A 83 10.80 -1.94 2.87
C THR A 83 11.64 -2.17 1.62
N VAL A 84 11.45 -1.35 0.59
CA VAL A 84 12.25 -1.39 -0.65
C VAL A 84 13.64 -0.74 -0.45
N GLY A 85 13.93 -0.21 0.75
CA GLY A 85 15.24 0.35 1.09
C GLY A 85 15.48 1.73 0.50
N ARG A 86 14.42 2.46 0.15
CA ARG A 86 14.52 3.85 -0.29
C ARG A 86 14.18 4.72 0.90
N GLY A 87 15.21 5.30 1.51
CA GLY A 87 14.97 6.41 2.43
C GLY A 87 14.42 7.56 1.61
N VAL A 88 13.21 8.04 1.92
CA VAL A 88 12.75 9.35 1.49
C VAL A 88 13.93 10.30 1.66
N ALA A 89 14.50 10.76 0.54
CA ALA A 89 15.45 11.85 0.58
C ALA A 89 14.72 13.01 1.26
N LYS A 90 15.28 13.45 2.38
CA LYS A 90 14.85 14.64 3.12
C LYS A 90 14.59 15.82 2.19
#